data_AF-L7VYQ5-F1
#
_entry.id   AF-L7VYQ5-F1
#
_cell.length_a   1.000
_cell.length_b   1.000
_cell.length_c   1.000
_cell.angle_alpha   90.00
_cell.angle_beta   90.00
_cell.angle_gamma   90.00
#
_symmetry.space_group_name_H-M   'P 1'
#
loop_
_entity.id
_entity.type
_entity.pdbx_description
1 polymer ?
#
loop_
_entity_poly.entity_id
_entity_poly.type
_entity_poly.pdbx_seq_one_letter_code
_entity_poly.pdbx_strand_id
1 'polypeptide(L)' 'MAQALVAFARTWQRDSGAQALHPAWVNGAPGALLWNAQGVLEQACALEWDAQGRVRGIYFQRNPQKLAALTTTPAPGSRG' A
#
# COMPACT_ATOMS: atom_id res chain seq x y z
N MET A 1 -7.03 -11.36 -14.09
CA MET A 1 -7.12 -11.33 -12.61
C MET A 1 -5.96 -12.04 -11.91
N ALA A 2 -5.64 -13.29 -12.24
CA ALA A 2 -4.57 -14.04 -11.55
C ALA A 2 -3.19 -13.34 -11.57
N GLN A 3 -2.82 -12.68 -12.66
CA GLN A 3 -1.53 -11.96 -12.75
C GLN A 3 -1.37 -10.82 -11.75
N ALA A 4 -2.45 -10.11 -11.40
CA ALA A 4 -2.40 -9.02 -10.43
C ALA A 4 -2.27 -9.55 -9.00
N LEU A 5 -2.99 -10.63 -8.67
CA LEU A 5 -2.87 -11.34 -7.40
C LEU A 5 -1.48 -12.00 -7.26
N VAL A 6 -0.94 -12.54 -8.36
CA VAL A 6 0.43 -13.06 -8.41
C VAL A 6 1.46 -11.94 -8.30
N ALA A 7 1.25 -10.77 -8.91
CA ALA A 7 2.12 -9.63 -8.74
C ALA A 7 2.10 -9.14 -7.28
N PHE A 8 0.93 -9.08 -6.66
CA PHE A 8 0.72 -8.77 -5.25
C PHE A 8 1.45 -9.78 -4.33
N ALA A 9 1.23 -11.08 -4.53
CA ALA A 9 1.95 -12.17 -3.86
C ALA A 9 3.48 -12.10 -4.08
N ARG A 10 3.92 -11.72 -5.28
CA ARG A 10 5.35 -11.56 -5.60
C ARG A 10 5.96 -10.32 -4.96
N THR A 11 5.24 -9.21 -4.82
CA THR A 11 5.70 -8.08 -3.98
C THR A 11 5.88 -8.50 -2.53
N TRP A 12 4.99 -9.34 -2.00
CA TRP A 12 5.15 -9.95 -0.68
C TRP A 12 6.34 -10.89 -0.56
N GLN A 13 6.68 -11.63 -1.62
CA GLN A 13 7.76 -12.61 -1.62
C GLN A 13 9.14 -12.04 -1.95
N ARG A 14 9.22 -10.94 -2.71
CA ARG A 14 10.51 -10.40 -3.19
C ARG A 14 11.31 -9.71 -2.11
N ASP A 15 10.67 -9.27 -1.05
CA ASP A 15 11.27 -8.32 -0.12
C ASP A 15 11.59 -8.98 1.22
N SER A 16 12.69 -9.73 1.24
CA SER A 16 13.34 -10.15 2.48
C SER A 16 14.07 -8.99 3.17
N GLY A 17 14.04 -7.77 2.58
CA GLY A 17 14.70 -6.56 3.07
C GLY A 17 13.78 -5.34 3.31
N ALA A 18 12.60 -5.25 2.68
CA ALA A 18 11.62 -4.24 3.08
C ALA A 18 11.11 -4.53 4.49
N GLN A 19 11.32 -3.56 5.38
CA GLN A 19 11.26 -3.82 6.80
C GLN A 19 9.84 -4.04 7.32
N ALA A 20 8.81 -3.63 6.57
CA ALA A 20 7.45 -4.01 6.89
C ALA A 20 6.48 -3.66 5.76
N LEU A 21 5.74 -4.66 5.29
CA LEU A 21 4.46 -4.40 4.68
C LEU A 21 3.44 -4.15 5.79
N HIS A 22 2.85 -2.95 5.79
CA HIS A 22 1.83 -2.59 6.76
C HIS A 22 0.44 -2.65 6.13
N PRO A 23 -0.51 -3.40 6.70
CA PRO A 23 -1.91 -3.30 6.28
C PRO A 23 -2.42 -1.88 6.50
N ALA A 24 -3.15 -1.35 5.54
CA ALA A 24 -3.63 0.03 5.58
C ALA A 24 -4.92 0.20 4.78
N TRP A 25 -5.61 1.31 5.05
CA TRP A 25 -6.66 1.80 4.16
C TRP A 25 -6.06 2.82 3.20
N VAL A 26 -6.16 2.55 1.91
CA VAL A 26 -5.65 3.42 0.85
C VAL A 26 -6.85 3.94 0.07
N ASN A 27 -7.11 5.24 0.19
CA ASN A 27 -8.26 5.91 -0.43
C ASN A 27 -9.60 5.22 -0.13
N GLY A 28 -9.78 4.75 1.11
CA GLY A 28 -11.01 4.06 1.54
C GLY A 28 -11.13 2.60 1.11
N ALA A 29 -10.12 2.04 0.42
CA ALA A 29 -10.05 0.63 0.06
C ALA A 29 -9.02 -0.11 0.94
N PRO A 30 -9.26 -1.38 1.31
CA PRO A 30 -8.29 -2.16 2.07
C PRO A 30 -7.06 -2.46 1.20
N GLY A 31 -5.88 -2.41 1.81
CA GLY A 31 -4.65 -2.52 1.07
C GLY A 31 -3.43 -2.58 1.98
N ALA A 32 -2.30 -2.14 1.45
CA ALA A 32 -1.05 -2.18 2.18
C ALA A 32 -0.05 -1.11 1.72
N LEU A 33 0.84 -0.72 2.63
CA LEU A 33 1.95 0.19 2.41
C LEU A 33 3.27 -0.57 2.56
N LEU A 34 4.22 -0.31 1.66
CA LEU A 34 5.57 -0.86 1.71
C LEU A 34 6.56 0.23 2.04
N TRP A 35 7.31 0.04 3.12
CA TRP A 35 8.35 0.94 3.57
C TRP A 35 9.71 0.27 3.42
N ASN A 36 10.71 1.04 2.98
CA ASN A 36 12.08 0.56 2.94
C ASN A 36 12.77 0.66 4.31
N ALA A 37 13.99 0.13 4.40
CA ALA A 37 14.79 0.14 5.62
C ALA A 37 15.15 1.55 6.13
N GLN A 38 14.99 2.59 5.31
CA GLN A 38 15.21 3.98 5.68
C GLN A 38 13.92 4.67 6.14
N GLY A 39 12.79 3.94 6.23
CA GLY A 39 11.50 4.50 6.62
C GLY A 39 10.88 5.40 5.55
N VAL A 40 11.20 5.18 4.28
CA VAL A 40 10.56 5.87 3.15
C VAL A 40 9.46 4.98 2.56
N LEU A 41 8.29 5.58 2.31
CA LEU A 41 7.18 4.91 1.64
C LEU A 41 7.49 4.73 0.16
N GLU A 42 7.71 3.49 -0.28
CA GLU A 42 8.05 3.17 -1.66
C GLU A 42 6.83 2.76 -2.49
N GLN A 43 5.81 2.21 -1.83
CA GLN A 43 4.63 1.73 -2.52
C GLN A 43 3.37 1.80 -1.64
N ALA A 44 2.26 2.20 -2.25
CA ALA A 44 0.92 1.95 -1.74
C ALA A 44 0.17 0.99 -2.67
N CYS A 45 -0.58 0.05 -2.10
CA CYS A 45 -1.41 -0.90 -2.80
C CYS A 45 -2.83 -0.86 -2.25
N ALA A 46 -3.84 -0.93 -3.12
CA ALA A 46 -5.25 -0.99 -2.75
C ALA A 46 -5.97 -2.13 -3.49
N LEU A 47 -6.85 -2.83 -2.78
CA LEU A 47 -7.75 -3.85 -3.33
C LEU A 47 -9.16 -3.26 -3.41
N GLU A 48 -9.68 -3.15 -4.62
CA GLU A 48 -11.08 -2.79 -4.83
C GLU A 48 -11.92 -4.07 -4.83
N TRP A 49 -13.01 -4.05 -4.08
CA TRP A 49 -13.98 -5.13 -3.97
C TRP A 49 -15.30 -4.70 -4.60
N ASP A 50 -16.02 -5.63 -5.22
CA ASP A 50 -17.42 -5.44 -5.57
C ASP A 50 -18.36 -5.73 -4.39
N ALA A 51 -19.64 -5.44 -4.56
CA ALA A 51 -20.66 -5.66 -3.53
C ALA A 51 -20.84 -7.16 -3.15
N GLN A 52 -20.32 -8.08 -3.95
CA GLN A 52 -20.33 -9.52 -3.72
C GLN A 52 -19.04 -10.02 -3.05
N GLY A 53 -18.15 -9.12 -2.64
CA GLY A 53 -16.90 -9.47 -1.98
C GLY A 53 -15.85 -10.08 -2.92
N ARG A 54 -15.95 -9.83 -4.23
CA ARG A 54 -14.93 -10.25 -5.20
C ARG A 54 -13.98 -9.10 -5.47
N VAL A 55 -12.70 -9.41 -5.65
CA VAL A 55 -11.71 -8.42 -6.08
C VAL A 55 -12.08 -7.95 -7.47
N ARG A 56 -12.31 -6.64 -7.64
CA ARG A 56 -12.56 -5.99 -8.94
C ARG A 56 -11.28 -5.42 -9.53
N GLY A 57 -10.36 -4.96 -8.68
CA GLY A 57 -9.12 -4.31 -9.11
C GLY A 57 -8.04 -4.35 -8.04
N ILE A 58 -6.79 -4.26 -8.48
CA ILE A 58 -5.63 -4.07 -7.62
C ILE A 58 -4.87 -2.87 -8.16
N TYR A 59 -4.70 -1.84 -7.34
CA TYR A 59 -4.07 -0.59 -7.72
C TYR A 59 -2.75 -0.42 -7.00
N PHE A 60 -1.70 -0.08 -7.75
CA PHE A 60 -0.38 0.19 -7.21
C PHE A 60 0.00 1.65 -7.47
N GLN A 61 0.52 2.32 -6.44
CA GLN A 61 1.15 3.62 -6.53
C GLN A 61 2.60 3.51 -6.10
N ARG A 62 3.52 3.87 -6.99
CA ARG A 62 4.97 3.90 -6.76
C ARG A 62 5.60 5.25 -7.12
N ASN A 63 4.79 6.24 -7.49
CA ASN A 63 5.33 7.55 -7.82
C ASN A 63 5.83 8.24 -6.53
N PRO A 64 7.14 8.46 -6.38
CA PRO A 64 7.72 8.98 -5.15
C PRO A 64 7.20 10.38 -4.78
N GLN A 65 6.88 11.22 -5.77
CA GLN A 65 6.32 12.55 -5.52
C GLN A 65 4.93 12.48 -4.89
N LYS A 66 4.09 11.55 -5.38
CA LYS A 66 2.75 11.33 -4.84
C LYS A 66 2.78 10.67 -3.46
N LEU A 67 3.77 9.81 -3.21
CA LEU A 67 3.93 9.13 -1.93
C LEU A 67 4.51 10.06 -0.86
N ALA A 68 5.45 10.94 -1.21
CA ALA A 68 6.01 11.95 -0.31
C ALA A 68 4.93 12.91 0.24
N ALA A 69 3.91 13.23 -0.55
CA ALA A 69 2.77 14.04 -0.10
C ALA A 69 1.89 13.34 0.95
N LEU A 70 1.90 12.00 1.00
CA LEU A 70 1.12 11.22 1.97
C LEU A 70 1.86 11.08 3.31
N THR A 71 3.19 11.12 3.31
CA THR A 71 4.00 11.07 4.53
C THR A 71 4.13 12.42 5.24
N THR A 72 3.67 13.52 4.61
CA THR A 72 3.66 14.88 5.20
C THR A 72 2.39 15.21 5.98
N THR A 73 1.42 14.29 6.08
CA THR A 73 0.21 14.51 6.89
C THR A 73 0.52 14.16 8.35
N PRO A 74 0.47 15.11 9.31
CA PRO A 74 0.68 14.79 10.71
C PRO A 74 -0.39 13.81 11.18
N ALA A 75 0.00 12.84 12.00
CA ALA A 75 -0.94 11.91 12.63
C ALA A 75 -2.05 12.71 13.34
N PRO A 76 -3.34 12.35 13.18
CA PRO A 76 -4.40 12.99 13.93
C PRO A 76 -4.26 12.57 15.40
N GLY A 77 -3.57 13.41 16.19
CA GLY A 77 -3.30 13.11 17.60
C GLY A 77 -2.39 14.10 18.32
N SER A 78 -1.58 14.92 17.64
CA SER A 78 -0.79 15.95 18.34
C SER A 78 -1.59 17.27 18.45
N ARG A 79 -2.50 17.33 19.41
CA ARG A 79 -2.93 18.61 19.99
C ARG A 79 -2.58 18.59 21.48
N GLY A 80 -1.79 19.60 21.86
CA GLY A 80 -1.80 20.31 23.15
C GLY A 80 -1.74 19.48 24.42
#